data_AF-A0A7C3UNV8-F1
#
_entry.id   AF-A0A7C3UNV8-F1
#
_cell.length_a   1.000
_cell.length_b   1.000
_cell.length_c   1.000
_cell.angle_alpha   90.00
_cell.angle_beta   90.00
_cell.angle_gamma   90.00
#
_symmetry.space_group_name_H-M   'P 1'
#
loop_
_entity.id
_entity.type
_entity.pdbx_description
1 polymer ?
#
loop_
_entity_poly.entity_id
_entity_poly.type
_entity_poly.pdbx_seq_one_letter_code
_entity_poly.pdbx_strand_id
1 'polypeptide(L)'
;MRGVKIGRNCMIGLNVMLDSVFPNFIIIGNNVSIAGQNMILCHSNPYKHFAYSLESYVAPVVVEDNAWVTAGAIILPGVRIGKGSVVAAGAVVTRDVPPNTVVAGNPARVIKLLVCNPENGPTFREPCIDAV
;
A
#
# COMPACT_ATOMS: atom_id res chain seq x y z
N MET A 1 11.80 13.13 -2.45
CA MET A 1 11.65 11.70 -2.10
C MET A 1 12.79 10.93 -2.74
N ARG A 2 13.59 10.20 -1.95
CA ARG A 2 14.94 9.69 -2.27
C ARG A 2 14.98 8.53 -3.29
N GLY A 3 14.19 8.58 -4.37
CA GLY A 3 14.14 7.54 -5.40
C GLY A 3 12.81 6.77 -5.50
N VAL A 4 11.87 7.04 -4.59
CA VAL A 4 10.49 6.52 -4.66
C VAL A 4 9.87 6.92 -5.99
N LYS A 5 9.27 5.95 -6.70
CA LYS A 5 8.58 6.19 -7.97
C LYS A 5 7.12 6.50 -7.67
N ILE A 6 6.66 7.70 -8.01
CA ILE A 6 5.28 8.14 -7.75
C ILE A 6 4.64 8.56 -9.06
N GLY A 7 3.45 8.03 -9.32
CA GLY A 7 2.62 8.44 -10.44
C GLY A 7 2.00 9.84 -10.25
N ARG A 8 0.98 10.12 -11.06
CA ARG A 8 0.29 11.41 -11.06
C ARG A 8 -0.82 11.45 -10.01
N ASN A 9 -1.14 12.65 -9.53
CA ASN A 9 -2.27 12.93 -8.65
C ASN A 9 -2.27 12.16 -7.32
N CYS A 10 -1.10 11.86 -6.78
CA CYS A 10 -0.99 11.19 -5.50
C CYS A 10 -1.05 12.17 -4.34
N MET A 11 -1.62 11.72 -3.23
CA MET A 11 -1.54 12.41 -1.94
C MET A 11 -0.70 11.57 -0.98
N ILE A 12 0.34 12.16 -0.41
CA ILE A 12 1.14 11.56 0.66
C ILE A 12 0.90 12.36 1.94
N GLY A 13 0.30 11.72 2.92
CA GLY A 13 -0.08 12.32 4.18
C GLY A 13 1.10 12.67 5.09
N LEU A 14 0.79 13.38 6.17
CA LEU A 14 1.79 13.77 7.17
C LEU A 14 2.39 12.54 7.86
N ASN A 15 3.70 12.58 8.11
CA ASN A 15 4.44 11.54 8.82
C ASN A 15 4.33 10.13 8.20
N VAL A 16 4.17 10.04 6.87
CA VAL A 16 4.37 8.78 6.15
C VAL A 16 5.86 8.45 6.14
N MET A 17 6.21 7.32 6.74
CA MET A 17 7.55 6.75 6.66
C MET A 17 7.65 5.89 5.40
N LEU A 18 8.39 6.37 4.43
CA LEU A 18 8.86 5.57 3.30
C LEU A 18 10.23 5.02 3.67
N ASP A 19 10.48 3.74 3.34
CA ASP A 19 11.73 3.05 3.62
C ASP A 19 12.96 3.96 3.37
N SER A 20 13.77 4.13 4.42
CA SER A 20 14.87 5.08 4.40
C SER A 20 16.14 4.55 3.73
N VAL A 21 16.26 3.23 3.57
CA VAL A 21 17.44 2.53 3.05
C VAL A 21 17.24 2.14 1.59
N PHE A 22 16.05 1.61 1.25
CA PHE A 22 15.67 1.21 -0.11
C PHE A 22 14.43 1.97 -0.63
N PRO A 23 14.39 3.31 -0.58
CA PRO A 23 13.25 4.10 -1.05
C PRO A 23 12.91 3.87 -2.54
N ASN A 24 13.90 3.51 -3.36
CA ASN A 24 13.74 3.24 -4.79
C ASN A 24 12.98 1.93 -5.11
N PHE A 25 12.73 1.11 -4.10
CA PHE A 25 11.94 -0.11 -4.19
C PHE A 25 10.44 0.14 -3.94
N ILE A 26 10.06 1.37 -3.58
CA ILE A 26 8.68 1.79 -3.42
C ILE A 26 8.17 2.35 -4.75
N ILE A 27 7.09 1.75 -5.26
CA ILE A 27 6.44 2.12 -6.51
C ILE A 27 4.98 2.45 -6.19
N ILE A 28 4.58 3.69 -6.46
CA ILE A 28 3.23 4.20 -6.27
C ILE A 28 2.66 4.58 -7.64
N GLY A 29 1.50 4.04 -7.98
CA GLY A 29 0.76 4.29 -9.21
C GLY A 29 0.16 5.70 -9.27
N ASN A 30 -0.85 5.88 -10.11
CA ASN A 30 -1.59 7.12 -10.27
C ASN A 30 -2.80 7.18 -9.33
N ASN A 31 -3.20 8.39 -8.94
CA ASN A 31 -4.41 8.65 -8.15
C ASN A 31 -4.43 7.89 -6.81
N VAL A 32 -3.25 7.56 -6.28
CA VAL A 32 -3.09 6.89 -5.00
C VAL A 32 -3.14 7.89 -3.86
N SER A 33 -3.92 7.58 -2.83
CA SER A 33 -3.94 8.32 -1.58
C SER A 33 -3.32 7.50 -0.46
N ILE A 34 -2.28 8.02 0.18
CA ILE A 34 -1.68 7.44 1.38
C ILE A 34 -1.89 8.45 2.50
N ALA A 35 -2.76 8.14 3.45
CA ALA A 35 -3.05 8.98 4.59
C ALA A 35 -1.84 9.08 5.56
N GLY A 36 -1.97 9.88 6.61
CA GLY A 36 -0.84 10.10 7.53
C GLY A 36 -0.43 8.85 8.32
N GLN A 37 0.80 8.88 8.84
CA GLN A 37 1.36 7.91 9.78
C GLN A 37 1.56 6.48 9.24
N ASN A 38 1.49 6.29 7.92
CA ASN A 38 1.77 4.99 7.31
C ASN A 38 3.27 4.66 7.33
N MET A 39 3.61 3.38 7.44
CA MET A 39 4.97 2.87 7.24
C MET A 39 5.00 1.94 6.03
N ILE A 40 5.85 2.23 5.05
CA ILE A 40 6.07 1.41 3.85
C ILE A 40 7.51 0.93 3.85
N LEU A 41 7.71 -0.37 4.07
CA LEU A 41 9.02 -0.99 4.28
C LEU A 41 9.36 -1.90 3.11
N CYS A 42 10.59 -1.82 2.62
CA CYS A 42 11.11 -2.62 1.52
C CYS A 42 12.24 -3.57 1.94
N HIS A 43 12.68 -3.54 3.20
CA HIS A 43 13.73 -4.46 3.67
C HIS A 43 13.48 -5.01 5.08
N SER A 44 14.06 -6.18 5.31
CA SER A 44 14.31 -6.74 6.63
C SER A 44 15.82 -6.90 6.76
N ASN A 45 16.41 -6.31 7.80
CA ASN A 45 17.85 -6.40 8.07
C ASN A 45 18.09 -6.68 9.55
N PRO A 46 17.92 -7.94 9.99
CA PRO A 46 18.17 -8.32 11.37
C PRO A 46 19.64 -8.08 11.75
N TYR A 47 19.89 -7.68 13.00
CA TYR A 47 21.26 -7.59 13.52
C TYR A 47 21.96 -8.95 13.49
N LYS A 48 23.30 -8.95 13.43
CA LYS A 48 24.13 -10.16 13.24
C LYS A 48 23.80 -11.33 14.17
N HIS A 49 23.37 -11.07 15.41
CA HIS A 49 23.02 -12.14 16.36
C HIS A 49 21.68 -12.84 16.06
N PHE A 50 20.90 -12.34 15.10
CA PHE A 50 19.69 -12.99 14.58
C PHE A 50 19.92 -13.63 13.20
N ALA A 51 21.11 -13.51 12.60
CA ALA A 51 21.37 -13.94 11.22
C ALA A 51 21.23 -15.45 11.01
N TYR A 52 21.28 -16.25 12.07
CA TYR A 52 21.06 -17.71 12.01
C TYR A 52 19.57 -18.08 11.99
N SER A 53 18.68 -17.15 12.35
CA SER A 53 17.24 -17.40 12.52
C SER A 53 16.37 -16.60 11.55
N LEU A 54 16.88 -15.49 11.03
CA LEU A 54 16.16 -14.60 10.14
C LEU A 54 17.08 -14.16 8.99
N GLU A 55 16.58 -14.30 7.78
CA GLU A 55 17.26 -13.82 6.59
C GLU A 55 17.10 -12.30 6.44
N SER A 56 18.17 -11.63 5.99
CA SER A 56 18.05 -10.28 5.48
C SER A 56 17.61 -10.34 4.02
N TYR A 57 16.63 -9.51 3.67
CA TYR A 57 16.15 -9.43 2.30
C TYR A 57 15.60 -8.05 2.01
N VAL A 58 15.55 -7.73 0.72
CA VAL A 58 14.93 -6.53 0.16
C VAL A 58 13.90 -6.99 -0.86
N ALA A 59 12.69 -6.45 -0.78
CA ALA A 59 11.62 -6.77 -1.71
C ALA A 59 10.77 -5.53 -1.99
N PRO A 60 10.41 -5.26 -3.26
CA PRO A 60 9.70 -4.05 -3.64
C PRO A 60 8.30 -4.02 -3.06
N VAL A 61 7.84 -2.81 -2.71
CA VAL A 61 6.44 -2.57 -2.38
C VAL A 61 5.81 -1.79 -3.52
N VAL A 62 4.68 -2.30 -4.00
CA VAL A 62 3.93 -1.68 -5.10
C VAL A 62 2.54 -1.30 -4.62
N VAL A 63 2.18 -0.04 -4.77
CA VAL A 63 0.82 0.46 -4.57
C VAL A 63 0.27 0.83 -5.94
N GLU A 64 -0.65 0.02 -6.46
CA GLU A 64 -1.22 0.22 -7.79
C GLU A 64 -2.19 1.40 -7.85
N ASP A 65 -2.58 1.77 -9.06
CA ASP A 65 -3.46 2.89 -9.35
C ASP A 65 -4.73 2.88 -8.48
N ASN A 66 -5.18 4.07 -8.06
CA ASN A 66 -6.48 4.30 -7.43
C ASN A 66 -6.62 3.63 -6.04
N ALA A 67 -5.54 3.05 -5.51
CA ALA A 67 -5.54 2.47 -4.19
C ALA A 67 -5.57 3.56 -3.10
N TRP A 68 -6.20 3.25 -1.98
CA TRP A 68 -6.25 4.12 -0.82
C TRP A 68 -5.72 3.42 0.43
N VAL A 69 -4.59 3.91 0.92
CA VAL A 69 -4.01 3.47 2.20
C VAL A 69 -4.43 4.47 3.27
N THR A 70 -5.32 4.05 4.16
CA THR A 70 -5.82 4.91 5.24
C THR A 70 -4.79 5.04 6.37
N ALA A 71 -5.11 5.78 7.44
CA ALA A 71 -4.09 6.23 8.39
C ALA A 71 -3.45 5.09 9.19
N GLY A 72 -2.14 5.19 9.40
CA GLY A 72 -1.42 4.33 10.34
C GLY A 72 -1.24 2.86 9.93
N ALA A 73 -1.41 2.49 8.66
CA ALA A 73 -1.13 1.14 8.20
C ALA A 73 0.38 0.88 8.05
N ILE A 74 0.76 -0.39 8.19
CA ILE A 74 2.13 -0.88 8.01
C ILE A 74 2.13 -1.84 6.82
N ILE A 75 2.90 -1.53 5.78
CA ILE A 75 3.05 -2.34 4.58
C ILE A 75 4.44 -3.00 4.61
N LEU A 76 4.46 -4.33 4.65
CA LEU A 76 5.69 -5.11 4.75
C LEU A 76 6.40 -5.30 3.39
N PRO A 77 7.71 -5.64 3.40
CA PRO A 77 8.47 -5.85 2.18
C PRO A 77 7.84 -6.90 1.26
N GLY A 78 7.86 -6.63 -0.05
CA GLY A 78 7.34 -7.55 -1.07
C GLY A 78 5.85 -7.47 -1.33
N VAL A 79 5.11 -6.66 -0.58
CA VAL A 79 3.65 -6.53 -0.74
C VAL A 79 3.28 -5.71 -1.97
N ARG A 80 2.30 -6.21 -2.72
CA ARG A 80 1.59 -5.49 -3.78
C ARG A 80 0.16 -5.17 -3.35
N ILE A 81 -0.19 -3.89 -3.32
CA ILE A 81 -1.54 -3.38 -3.08
C ILE A 81 -2.24 -3.21 -4.43
N GLY A 82 -3.24 -4.05 -4.69
CA GLY A 82 -3.94 -4.10 -5.97
C GLY A 82 -4.73 -2.84 -6.30
N LYS A 83 -4.94 -2.60 -7.60
CA LYS A 83 -5.66 -1.44 -8.12
C LYS A 83 -7.02 -1.25 -7.45
N GLY A 84 -7.35 0.00 -7.09
CA GLY A 84 -8.64 0.36 -6.50
C GLY A 84 -8.93 -0.26 -5.13
N SER A 85 -7.94 -0.89 -4.49
CA SER A 85 -8.11 -1.48 -3.16
C SER A 85 -7.96 -0.45 -2.04
N VAL A 86 -8.52 -0.77 -0.88
CA VAL A 86 -8.47 0.07 0.32
C VAL A 86 -7.79 -0.72 1.45
N VAL A 87 -6.75 -0.12 2.03
CA VAL A 87 -6.13 -0.62 3.26
C VAL A 87 -6.68 0.17 4.43
N ALA A 88 -7.43 -0.49 5.31
CA ALA A 88 -8.08 0.13 6.47
C ALA A 88 -7.07 0.56 7.54
N ALA A 89 -7.53 1.43 8.45
CA ALA A 89 -6.65 2.15 9.37
C ALA A 89 -5.98 1.17 10.33
N GLY A 90 -4.70 1.38 10.61
CA GLY A 90 -3.92 0.51 11.50
C GLY A 90 -3.67 -0.92 10.99
N ALA A 91 -4.00 -1.23 9.73
CA ALA A 91 -3.78 -2.58 9.19
C ALA A 91 -2.29 -2.91 9.04
N VAL A 92 -1.90 -4.16 9.31
CA VAL A 92 -0.55 -4.68 9.07
C VAL A 92 -0.61 -5.64 7.88
N VAL A 93 -0.21 -5.13 6.71
CA VAL A 93 -0.31 -5.84 5.44
C VAL A 93 0.94 -6.68 5.25
N THR A 94 0.73 -8.00 5.32
CA THR A 94 1.80 -9.02 5.29
C THR A 94 1.83 -9.84 4.01
N ARG A 95 0.85 -9.64 3.12
CA ARG A 95 0.67 -10.35 1.85
C ARG A 95 -0.01 -9.41 0.85
N ASP A 96 0.07 -9.76 -0.42
CA ASP A 96 -0.57 -9.01 -1.50
C ASP A 96 -2.07 -8.82 -1.25
N VAL A 97 -2.56 -7.64 -1.64
CA VAL A 97 -3.96 -7.25 -1.54
C VAL A 97 -4.59 -7.36 -2.94
N PRO A 98 -5.63 -8.19 -3.11
CA PRO A 98 -6.30 -8.29 -4.40
C PRO A 98 -6.93 -6.94 -4.83
N PRO A 99 -6.98 -6.65 -6.14
CA PRO A 99 -7.64 -5.45 -6.65
C PRO A 99 -9.09 -5.33 -6.18
N ASN A 100 -9.58 -4.10 -6.04
CA ASN A 100 -10.97 -3.80 -5.67
C ASN A 100 -11.43 -4.50 -4.38
N THR A 101 -10.55 -4.61 -3.38
CA THR A 101 -10.90 -5.16 -2.07
C THR A 101 -10.61 -4.16 -0.96
N VAL A 102 -11.28 -4.33 0.19
CA VAL A 102 -10.90 -3.68 1.44
C VAL A 102 -10.23 -4.71 2.32
N VAL A 103 -9.03 -4.40 2.82
CA VAL A 103 -8.32 -5.22 3.81
C VAL A 103 -8.19 -4.49 5.14
N ALA A 104 -8.27 -5.24 6.24
CA ALA A 104 -8.13 -4.70 7.60
C ALA A 104 -7.52 -5.72 8.56
N GLY A 105 -7.00 -5.22 9.70
CA GLY A 105 -6.50 -6.04 10.81
C GLY A 105 -4.99 -6.28 10.81
N ASN A 106 -4.52 -7.00 11.82
CA ASN A 106 -3.15 -7.44 11.98
C ASN A 106 -3.13 -8.96 12.30
N PRO A 107 -2.74 -9.82 11.35
CA PRO A 107 -2.38 -9.51 9.97
C PRO A 107 -3.62 -9.13 9.12
N ALA A 108 -3.44 -8.25 8.13
CA ALA A 108 -4.54 -7.76 7.30
C ALA A 108 -5.21 -8.90 6.50
N ARG A 109 -6.54 -8.88 6.42
CA ARG A 109 -7.37 -9.82 5.65
C ARG A 109 -8.42 -9.06 4.87
N VAL A 110 -8.85 -9.63 3.74
CA VAL A 110 -9.98 -9.09 2.97
C VAL A 110 -11.23 -9.14 3.84
N ILE A 111 -11.88 -7.99 3.99
CA ILE A 111 -13.14 -7.85 4.74
C ILE A 111 -14.32 -7.46 3.84
N LYS A 112 -14.05 -6.95 2.64
CA LYS A 112 -15.08 -6.51 1.70
C LYS A 112 -14.55 -6.52 0.26
N LEU A 113 -15.41 -6.90 -0.68
CA LEU A 113 -15.21 -6.64 -2.11
C LEU A 113 -15.83 -5.29 -2.46
N LEU A 114 -15.10 -4.49 -3.22
CA LEU A 114 -15.58 -3.22 -3.76
C LEU A 114 -16.22 -3.52 -5.13
N VAL A 115 -17.53 -3.34 -5.20
CA VAL A 115 -18.27 -3.37 -6.46
C VAL A 115 -18.34 -1.95 -7.00
N CYS A 116 -18.04 -1.78 -8.28
CA CYS A 116 -18.32 -0.54 -8.97
C CYS A 116 -19.86 -0.34 -8.99
N ASN A 117 -20.36 0.70 -8.31
CA ASN A 117 -21.77 1.07 -8.42
C ASN A 117 -21.89 2.20 -9.45
N PRO A 118 -22.50 1.96 -10.62
CA PRO A 118 -22.67 2.98 -11.65
C PRO A 118 -23.54 4.17 -11.20
N GLU A 119 -24.40 4.00 -10.19
CA GLU A 119 -25.29 5.07 -9.70
C GLU A 119 -24.61 6.02 -8.70
N ASN A 120 -23.60 5.54 -7.97
CA ASN A 120 -22.83 6.36 -7.02
C ASN A 120 -21.64 6.99 -7.74
N GLY A 121 -21.94 7.88 -8.70
CA GLY A 121 -20.96 8.58 -9.54
C GLY A 121 -19.66 8.97 -8.81
N PRO A 122 -18.54 9.11 -9.53
CA PRO A 122 -17.18 8.97 -9.01
C PRO A 122 -16.95 9.79 -7.74
N THR A 123 -16.93 9.14 -6.58
CA THR A 123 -16.74 9.85 -5.32
C THR A 123 -15.28 10.30 -5.20
N PHE A 124 -15.10 11.61 -5.13
CA PHE A 124 -13.85 12.37 -4.96
C PHE A 124 -12.67 12.05 -5.90
N ARG A 125 -12.98 11.74 -7.16
CA ARG A 125 -12.11 11.67 -8.36
C ARG A 125 -11.69 10.25 -8.73
N GLU A 126 -12.48 9.53 -9.52
CA GLU A 126 -12.00 8.73 -10.68
C GLU A 126 -13.08 7.93 -11.42
N PRO A 127 -12.90 7.65 -12.74
CA PRO A 127 -13.91 7.00 -13.56
C PRO A 127 -14.16 5.56 -13.12
N CYS A 128 -15.41 5.12 -13.31
CA CYS A 128 -15.81 3.72 -13.21
C CYS A 128 -15.05 2.94 -14.28
N ILE A 129 -14.14 2.04 -13.87
CA ILE A 129 -13.56 1.06 -14.78
C ILE A 129 -14.50 -0.15 -14.78
N ASP A 130 -15.18 -0.27 -15.92
CA ASP A 130 -15.90 -1.41 -16.45
C ASP A 130 -17.02 -1.99 -15.57
N ALA A 131 -18.21 -1.40 -15.72
CA ALA A 131 -19.43 -2.19 -15.70
C ALA A 131 -19.38 -3.10 -16.94
N VAL A 132 -19.37 -4.41 -16.72
CA VAL A 132 -19.56 -5.43 -17.76
C VAL A 132 -20.95 -5.29 -18.36
#